data_AF-A0A949L5Z9-F1
#
_entry.id   AF-A0A949L5Z9-F1
#
_cell.length_a   1.000
_cell.length_b   1.000
_cell.length_c   1.000
_cell.angle_alpha   90.00
_cell.angle_beta   90.00
_cell.angle_gamma   90.00
#
_symmetry.space_group_name_H-M   'P 1'
#
loop_
_entity.id
_entity.type
_entity.pdbx_description
1 polymer ?
#
loop_
_entity_poly.entity_id
_entity_poly.type
_entity_poly.pdbx_seq_one_letter_code
_entity_poly.pdbx_strand_id
1 'polypeptide(L)'
;MDQIEAIRKKQLNFALGIGIPYFAFVIGIFLLVYLAKDAVTQISILNFPLHYWLVAVAIYPITWGLFIWYVGKANAIEDEIESIVQGD
;
A
#
# COMPACT_ATOMS: atom_id res chain seq x y z
N MET A 1 -11.97 20.67 -21.94
CA MET A 1 -11.24 19.39 -22.13
C MET A 1 -10.01 19.24 -21.21
N ASP A 2 -9.52 20.27 -20.51
CA ASP A 2 -8.28 20.17 -19.70
C ASP A 2 -8.43 19.67 -18.25
N GLN A 3 -9.53 19.97 -17.56
CA GLN A 3 -9.59 19.72 -16.10
C GLN A 3 -9.68 18.22 -15.75
N ILE A 4 -10.46 17.45 -16.48
CA ILE A 4 -10.63 16.00 -16.24
C ILE A 4 -9.29 15.26 -16.46
N GLU A 5 -8.49 15.66 -17.44
CA GLU A 5 -7.17 15.04 -17.67
C GLU A 5 -6.16 15.44 -16.58
N ALA A 6 -6.16 16.70 -16.16
CA ALA A 6 -5.33 17.17 -15.06
C ALA A 6 -5.62 16.40 -13.76
N ILE A 7 -6.91 16.15 -13.48
CA ILE A 7 -7.32 15.39 -12.30
C ILE A 7 -6.91 13.91 -12.42
N ARG A 8 -7.11 13.28 -13.58
CA ARG A 8 -6.62 11.91 -13.82
C ARG A 8 -5.10 11.79 -13.63
N LYS A 9 -4.32 12.77 -14.07
CA LYS A 9 -2.87 12.83 -13.81
C LYS A 9 -2.57 12.99 -12.32
N LYS A 10 -3.34 13.79 -11.58
CA LYS A 10 -3.21 13.95 -10.12
C LYS A 10 -3.51 12.64 -9.38
N GLN A 11 -4.59 11.95 -9.74
CA GLN A 11 -4.94 10.62 -9.20
C GLN A 11 -3.87 9.58 -9.52
N LEU A 12 -3.39 9.53 -10.77
CA LEU A 12 -2.33 8.60 -11.18
C LEU A 12 -1.03 8.86 -10.43
N ASN A 13 -0.59 10.11 -10.33
CA ASN A 13 0.64 10.46 -9.60
C ASN A 13 0.51 10.15 -8.11
N PHE A 14 -0.67 10.37 -7.52
CA PHE A 14 -0.96 9.99 -6.14
C PHE A 14 -0.87 8.47 -5.95
N ALA A 15 -1.54 7.70 -6.82
CA ALA A 15 -1.51 6.24 -6.80
C ALA A 15 -0.09 5.67 -6.99
N LEU A 16 0.69 6.23 -7.92
CA LEU A 16 2.08 5.82 -8.16
C LEU A 16 2.98 6.20 -6.99
N GLY A 17 2.82 7.38 -6.42
CA GLY A 17 3.61 7.88 -5.29
C GLY A 17 3.47 7.04 -4.02
N ILE A 18 2.36 6.30 -3.88
CA ILE A 18 2.09 5.43 -2.72
C ILE A 18 2.32 3.97 -3.07
N GLY A 19 1.85 3.55 -4.24
CA GLY A 19 1.99 2.19 -4.73
C GLY A 19 3.44 1.78 -4.90
N ILE A 20 4.29 2.60 -5.53
CA ILE A 20 5.69 2.24 -5.80
C ILE A 20 6.47 2.01 -4.49
N PRO A 21 6.46 2.92 -3.50
CA PRO A 21 7.13 2.67 -2.23
C PRO A 21 6.58 1.46 -1.48
N TYR A 22 5.26 1.25 -1.50
CA TYR A 22 4.64 0.10 -0.85
C TYR A 22 5.05 -1.23 -1.50
N PHE A 23 5.04 -1.31 -2.84
CA PHE A 23 5.52 -2.50 -3.55
C PHE A 23 7.00 -2.77 -3.28
N ALA A 24 7.84 -1.73 -3.30
CA ALA A 24 9.25 -1.85 -2.95
C ALA A 24 9.45 -2.36 -1.50
N PHE A 25 8.66 -1.87 -0.56
CA PHE A 25 8.66 -2.34 0.83
C PHE A 25 8.29 -3.82 0.94
N VAL A 26 7.19 -4.24 0.33
CA VAL A 26 6.72 -5.64 0.34
C VAL A 26 7.79 -6.56 -0.26
N ILE A 27 8.33 -6.21 -1.44
CA ILE A 27 9.41 -6.98 -2.08
C ILE A 27 10.62 -7.06 -1.15
N GLY A 28 11.02 -5.95 -0.51
CA GLY A 28 12.13 -5.90 0.43
C GLY A 28 11.95 -6.84 1.62
N ILE A 29 10.75 -6.92 2.20
CA ILE A 29 10.44 -7.85 3.29
C ILE A 29 10.55 -9.31 2.82
N PHE A 30 9.98 -9.65 1.66
CA PHE A 30 10.12 -11.00 1.11
C PHE A 30 11.58 -11.37 0.84
N LEU A 31 12.37 -10.44 0.31
CA LEU A 31 13.79 -10.64 0.05
C LEU A 31 14.56 -10.86 1.37
N LEU A 32 14.28 -10.06 2.40
CA LEU A 32 14.87 -10.19 3.73
C LEU A 32 14.56 -11.55 4.34
N VAL A 33 13.30 -11.98 4.29
CA VAL A 33 12.86 -13.29 4.77
C VAL A 33 13.54 -14.43 4.00
N TYR A 34 13.67 -14.29 2.67
CA TYR A 34 14.34 -15.27 1.83
C TYR A 34 15.83 -15.42 2.18
N LEU A 35 16.53 -14.30 2.40
CA LEU A 35 17.95 -14.31 2.80
C LEU A 35 18.15 -14.82 4.23
N ALA A 36 17.22 -14.51 5.14
CA ALA A 36 17.26 -14.94 6.53
C ALA A 36 16.63 -16.33 6.76
N LYS A 37 16.27 -17.07 5.70
CA LYS A 37 15.48 -18.31 5.79
C LYS A 37 16.04 -19.32 6.80
N ASP A 38 17.36 -19.46 6.90
CA ASP A 38 17.98 -20.49 7.75
C ASP A 38 17.80 -20.17 9.24
N ALA A 39 17.75 -18.88 9.61
CA ALA A 39 17.47 -18.44 10.98
C ALA A 39 15.97 -18.49 11.31
N VAL A 40 15.11 -18.20 10.33
CA VAL A 40 13.66 -18.01 10.55
C VAL A 40 12.88 -19.33 10.39
N THR A 41 13.38 -20.30 9.62
CA THR A 41 12.72 -21.60 9.41
C THR A 41 12.91 -22.58 10.57
N GLN A 42 13.92 -22.37 11.42
CA GLN A 42 14.15 -23.22 12.60
C GLN A 42 13.21 -22.93 13.77
N ILE A 43 12.55 -21.76 13.74
CA ILE A 43 11.63 -21.35 14.79
C ILE A 43 10.21 -21.55 14.28
N SER A 44 9.43 -22.36 15.01
CA SER A 44 8.00 -22.54 14.76
C SER A 44 7.20 -22.01 15.94
N ILE A 45 6.15 -21.24 15.64
CA ILE A 45 5.19 -20.73 16.61
C ILE A 45 3.83 -21.31 16.21
N LEU A 46 3.17 -22.03 17.13
CA LEU A 46 1.87 -22.67 16.89
C LEU A 46 1.86 -23.59 15.64
N ASN A 47 2.92 -24.36 15.42
CA ASN A 47 3.14 -25.20 14.24
C ASN A 47 3.23 -24.44 12.89
N PHE A 48 3.34 -23.11 12.91
CA PHE A 48 3.63 -22.31 11.74
C PHE A 48 5.08 -21.80 11.78
N PRO A 49 5.83 -21.89 10.66
CA PRO A 49 7.14 -21.28 10.56
C PRO A 49 7.11 -19.78 10.86
N LEU A 50 8.12 -19.28 11.57
CA LEU A 50 8.20 -17.87 12.01
C LEU A 50 8.12 -16.88 10.84
N HIS A 51 8.53 -17.25 9.63
CA HIS A 51 8.52 -16.35 8.48
C HIS A 51 7.09 -15.95 8.07
N TYR A 52 6.10 -16.83 8.23
CA TYR A 52 4.69 -16.49 7.97
C TYR A 52 4.19 -15.46 8.98
N TRP A 53 4.58 -15.60 10.25
CA TRP A 53 4.26 -14.62 11.29
C TRP A 53 4.93 -13.28 11.05
N LEU A 54 6.18 -13.29 10.60
CA LEU A 54 6.95 -12.08 10.28
C LEU A 54 6.27 -11.30 9.15
N VAL A 55 5.88 -11.99 8.08
CA VAL A 55 5.12 -11.39 6.98
C VAL A 55 3.76 -10.90 7.47
N ALA A 56 3.01 -11.72 8.22
CA ALA A 56 1.69 -11.36 8.70
C ALA A 56 1.71 -10.14 9.63
N VAL A 57 2.64 -10.06 10.57
CA VAL A 57 2.70 -8.97 11.55
C VAL A 57 3.38 -7.73 10.98
N ALA A 58 4.40 -7.86 10.11
CA ALA A 58 5.08 -6.72 9.54
C ALA A 58 4.29 -6.10 8.39
N ILE A 59 3.70 -6.91 7.50
CA ILE A 59 3.03 -6.41 6.31
C ILE A 59 1.60 -5.99 6.62
N TYR A 60 0.81 -6.85 7.27
CA TYR A 60 -0.64 -6.63 7.38
C TYR A 60 -1.04 -5.31 8.06
N PRO A 61 -0.49 -4.91 9.23
CA PRO A 61 -0.86 -3.65 9.87
C PRO A 61 -0.44 -2.43 9.04
N ILE A 62 0.72 -2.52 8.38
CA ILE A 62 1.24 -1.46 7.51
C ILE A 62 0.32 -1.30 6.29
N THR A 63 -0.02 -2.41 5.63
CA THR A 63 -0.96 -2.43 4.51
C THR A 63 -2.31 -1.87 4.91
N TRP A 64 -2.84 -2.26 6.07
CA TRP A 64 -4.15 -1.81 6.55
C TRP A 64 -4.15 -0.30 6.84
N GLY A 65 -3.13 0.21 7.54
CA GLY A 65 -2.98 1.64 7.80
C GLY A 65 -2.81 2.48 6.52
N LEU A 66 -1.98 2.00 5.60
CA LEU A 66 -1.83 2.62 4.28
C LEU A 66 -3.14 2.62 3.49
N PHE A 67 -3.89 1.53 3.55
CA PHE A 67 -5.15 1.39 2.84
C PHE A 67 -6.20 2.37 3.36
N ILE A 68 -6.38 2.49 4.67
CA ILE A 68 -7.31 3.46 5.28
C ILE A 68 -6.95 4.88 4.85
N TRP A 69 -5.67 5.23 4.94
CA TRP A 69 -5.21 6.55 4.57
C TRP A 69 -5.36 6.83 3.07
N TYR A 70 -5.03 5.86 2.23
CA TYR A 70 -5.16 5.94 0.78
C TYR A 70 -6.61 6.15 0.35
N VAL A 71 -7.55 5.37 0.88
CA VAL A 71 -8.99 5.50 0.58
C VAL A 71 -9.51 6.87 1.02
N GLY A 72 -9.14 7.34 2.21
CA GLY A 72 -9.55 8.67 2.67
C GLY A 72 -9.07 9.80 1.75
N LYS A 73 -7.85 9.69 1.22
CA LYS A 73 -7.31 10.65 0.25
C LYS A 73 -7.93 10.52 -1.14
N ALA A 74 -8.24 9.30 -1.58
CA ALA A 74 -8.92 9.08 -2.86
C ALA A 74 -10.31 9.71 -2.85
N ASN A 75 -11.09 9.50 -1.78
CA ASN A 75 -12.42 10.08 -1.62
C ASN A 75 -12.37 11.62 -1.62
N ALA A 76 -11.40 12.22 -0.92
CA ALA A 76 -11.26 13.68 -0.93
C ALA A 76 -10.95 14.26 -2.32
N ILE A 77 -10.27 13.50 -3.18
CA ILE A 77 -10.03 13.90 -4.58
C ILE A 77 -11.30 13.75 -5.41
N GLU A 78 -12.12 12.72 -5.16
CA GLU A 78 -13.43 12.57 -5.81
C GLU A 78 -14.41 13.69 -5.40
N ASP A 79 -14.43 14.07 -4.12
CA ASP A 79 -15.23 15.19 -3.62
C ASP A 79 -14.80 16.54 -4.27
N GLU A 80 -13.48 16.77 -4.44
CA GLU A 80 -12.96 17.92 -5.20
C GLU A 80 -13.53 17.95 -6.64
N ILE A 81 -13.60 16.79 -7.31
CA ILE A 81 -14.14 16.68 -8.67
C ILE A 81 -15.64 17.00 -8.70
N GLU A 82 -16.41 16.40 -7.79
CA GLU A 82 -17.86 16.57 -7.74
C GLU A 82 -18.24 18.04 -7.52
N SER A 83 -17.51 18.75 -6.65
CA SER A 83 -17.72 20.18 -6.40
C SER A 83 -17.46 21.06 -7.64
N ILE A 84 -16.49 20.69 -8.48
CA ILE A 84 -16.19 21.42 -9.72
C ILE A 84 -17.26 21.14 -10.78
N VAL A 85 -17.77 19.91 -10.85
CA VAL A 85 -18.77 19.50 -11.84
C VAL A 85 -20.18 20.04 -11.52
N GLN A 86 -20.54 20.19 -10.24
CA GLN A 86 -21.83 20.74 -9.81
C GLN A 86 -21.86 22.28 -9.73
N GLY A 87 -20.70 22.94 -9.84
CA GLY A 87 -20.54 24.40 -9.77
C GLY A 87 -20.70 25.14 -11.10
N ASP A 88 -20.88 24.41 -12.21
CA ASP A 88 -21.33 24.88 -13.54
C ASP A 88 -22.79 24.48 -13.79
#